data_AF-A0A8D2G0M2-F1
#
_entry.id   AF-A0A8D2G0M2-F1
#
_cell.length_a   1.000
_cell.length_b   1.000
_cell.length_c   1.000
_cell.angle_alpha   90.00
_cell.angle_beta   90.00
_cell.angle_gamma   90.00
#
_symmetry.space_group_name_H-M   'P 1'
#
loop_
_entity.id
_entity.type
_entity.pdbx_description
1 polymer ?
#
loop_
_entity_poly.entity_id
_entity_poly.type
_entity_poly.pdbx_seq_one_letter_code
_entity_poly.pdbx_strand_id
1 'polypeptide(L)'
;TQPHSLFSLFCLFFCHTSSGSHLVFVPSLRDVHHEPVYPQPPFSYSDLSREDKKQVQFVSEPCSLSINGVIFGLTSTDLLFHLGAEEISSSSGTSDRFSRILKHILTQRSYYPLYPPQEDMAIDYETFYVYAQLPVTPDVLIIPSELRYFVKDVLGCVCVNPGRLTKGQVGGTFARLYLRRPAVDGVERQSPCVAVQVVRI
;
A
#
# COMPACT_ATOMS: atom_id res chain seq x y z
N THR A 1 -6.08 12.92 -27.47
CA THR A 1 -5.02 12.14 -26.81
C THR A 1 -5.07 12.47 -25.33
N GLN A 2 -5.49 11.52 -24.49
CA GLN A 2 -5.68 11.77 -23.06
C GLN A 2 -4.32 11.97 -22.37
N PRO A 3 -4.19 12.92 -21.43
CA PRO A 3 -3.02 13.00 -20.57
C PRO A 3 -3.14 11.87 -19.54
N HIS A 4 -2.69 10.68 -19.90
CA HIS A 4 -2.42 9.66 -18.90
C HIS A 4 -1.28 10.20 -18.02
N SER A 5 -1.52 10.26 -16.71
CA SER A 5 -0.52 10.64 -15.71
C SER A 5 0.80 9.91 -16.00
N LEU A 6 1.83 10.66 -16.43
CA LEU A 6 3.13 10.11 -16.83
C LEU A 6 3.92 9.51 -15.66
N PHE A 7 3.43 9.71 -14.43
CA PHE A 7 4.02 9.24 -13.19
C PHE A 7 2.89 8.73 -12.29
N SER A 8 3.02 7.51 -11.76
CA SER A 8 2.09 6.95 -10.77
C SER A 8 2.81 6.84 -9.43
N LEU A 9 3.32 7.98 -8.96
CA LEU A 9 4.08 8.04 -7.73
C LEU A 9 3.15 7.86 -6.52
N PHE A 10 3.31 6.74 -5.82
CA PHE A 10 2.70 6.55 -4.51
C PHE A 10 3.67 7.10 -3.44
N CYS A 11 3.31 8.24 -2.85
CA CYS A 11 4.11 8.90 -1.83
C CYS A 11 3.40 8.85 -0.48
N LEU A 12 4.09 8.33 0.53
CA LEU A 12 3.65 8.36 1.92
C LEU A 12 4.37 9.49 2.66
N PHE A 13 3.58 10.32 3.34
CA PHE A 13 4.07 11.43 4.15
C PHE A 13 3.95 11.08 5.63
N PHE A 14 5.08 11.10 6.34
CA PHE A 14 5.12 10.95 7.79
C PHE A 14 5.49 12.27 8.45
N CYS A 15 4.50 12.90 9.09
CA CYS A 15 4.69 14.16 9.80
C CYS A 15 4.86 13.88 11.29
N HIS A 16 6.04 14.19 11.84
CA HIS A 16 6.28 14.18 13.30
C HIS A 16 6.13 15.58 13.91
N THR A 17 6.31 16.66 13.15
CA THR A 17 6.11 18.08 13.55
C THR A 17 5.92 19.00 12.32
N SER A 18 5.43 20.24 12.51
CA SER A 18 4.85 21.09 11.45
C SER A 18 5.80 21.65 10.37
N SER A 19 7.07 21.24 10.28
CA SER A 19 7.98 21.65 9.20
C SER A 19 9.07 20.62 8.81
N GLY A 20 8.88 19.33 9.11
CA GLY A 20 9.88 18.28 8.82
C GLY A 20 9.27 16.90 8.63
N SER A 21 8.52 16.72 7.55
CA SER A 21 7.96 15.40 7.20
C SER A 21 9.02 14.51 6.55
N HIS A 22 9.01 13.22 6.89
CA HIS A 22 9.76 12.23 6.14
C HIS A 22 8.93 11.74 4.97
N LEU A 23 9.54 11.70 3.79
CA LEU A 23 8.95 11.27 2.53
C LEU A 23 9.41 9.85 2.23
N VAL A 24 8.45 8.95 2.03
CA VAL A 24 8.71 7.60 1.59
C VAL A 24 8.11 7.43 0.20
N PHE A 25 8.97 7.22 -0.78
CA PHE A 25 8.57 6.98 -2.16
C PHE A 25 8.54 5.47 -2.45
N VAL A 26 7.39 5.01 -2.94
CA VAL A 26 7.17 3.64 -3.40
C VAL A 26 6.97 3.68 -4.92
N PRO A 27 7.72 2.91 -5.72
CA PRO A 27 7.56 2.87 -7.17
C PRO A 27 6.27 2.19 -7.59
N SER A 28 5.91 2.37 -8.87
CA SER A 28 4.81 1.68 -9.54
C SER A 28 5.26 1.07 -10.86
N LEU A 29 4.66 -0.06 -11.25
CA LEU A 29 4.82 -0.62 -12.60
C LEU A 29 4.33 0.34 -13.71
N ARG A 30 3.59 1.38 -13.33
CA ARG A 30 3.12 2.43 -14.22
C ARG A 30 4.09 3.62 -14.35
N ASP A 31 5.20 3.61 -13.61
CA ASP A 31 6.25 4.62 -13.75
C ASP A 31 7.11 4.31 -14.98
N VAL A 32 6.86 5.05 -16.07
CA VAL A 32 7.45 4.82 -17.41
C VAL A 32 9.00 4.80 -17.44
N HIS A 33 9.63 5.41 -16.44
CA HIS A 33 11.08 5.61 -16.37
C HIS A 33 11.77 4.58 -15.44
N HIS A 34 11.02 3.63 -14.88
CA HIS A 34 11.51 2.67 -13.89
C HIS A 34 11.38 1.22 -14.39
N GLU A 35 12.01 0.27 -13.68
CA GLU A 35 12.00 -1.15 -14.02
C GLU A 35 10.55 -1.70 -14.11
N PRO A 36 10.08 -2.20 -15.26
CA PRO A 36 8.68 -2.58 -15.47
C PRO A 36 8.34 -4.01 -14.99
N VAL A 37 9.13 -4.59 -14.10
CA VAL A 37 8.94 -5.97 -13.60
C VAL A 37 8.74 -5.96 -12.09
N TYR A 38 7.74 -6.71 -11.62
CA TYR A 38 7.46 -6.88 -10.19
C TYR A 38 8.21 -8.08 -9.61
N PRO A 39 8.73 -8.01 -8.37
CA PRO A 39 8.88 -6.81 -7.52
C PRO A 39 9.86 -5.78 -8.09
N GLN A 40 9.62 -4.49 -7.87
CA GLN A 40 10.50 -3.42 -8.36
C GLN A 40 11.51 -2.96 -7.29
N PRO A 41 12.76 -2.64 -7.68
CA PRO A 41 13.73 -2.02 -6.79
C PRO A 41 13.32 -0.58 -6.43
N PRO A 42 13.92 0.04 -5.40
CA PRO A 42 13.74 1.46 -5.11
C PRO A 42 14.16 2.37 -6.28
N PHE A 43 13.59 3.57 -6.35
CA PHE A 43 14.07 4.60 -7.26
C PHE A 43 15.54 4.98 -6.99
N SER A 44 16.26 5.30 -8.07
CA SER A 44 17.62 5.82 -8.00
C SER A 44 17.62 7.34 -8.22
N TYR A 45 17.80 8.10 -7.15
CA TYR A 45 17.88 9.56 -7.22
C TYR A 45 18.99 10.09 -6.31
N SER A 46 20.05 10.65 -6.90
CA SER A 46 21.27 11.07 -6.21
C SER A 46 21.36 12.57 -5.93
N ASP A 47 20.55 13.38 -6.62
CA ASP A 47 20.54 14.85 -6.56
C ASP A 47 19.70 15.37 -5.39
N LEU A 48 20.08 14.97 -4.18
CA LEU A 48 19.48 15.45 -2.92
C LEU A 48 20.52 16.22 -2.11
N SER A 49 20.08 17.33 -1.53
CA SER A 49 20.87 18.06 -0.53
C SER A 49 21.18 17.18 0.69
N ARG A 50 22.11 17.61 1.54
CA ARG A 50 22.43 16.84 2.77
C ARG A 50 21.25 16.81 3.74
N GLU A 51 20.45 17.85 3.72
CA GLU A 51 19.23 18.02 4.51
C GLU A 51 18.14 17.07 4.00
N ASP A 52 17.90 17.04 2.68
CA ASP A 52 16.86 16.20 2.08
C ASP A 52 17.16 14.70 2.21
N LYS A 53 18.44 14.31 2.17
CA LYS A 53 18.85 12.91 2.40
C LYS A 53 18.44 12.36 3.77
N LYS A 54 18.14 13.22 4.74
CA LYS A 54 17.62 12.81 6.05
C LYS A 54 16.10 12.68 6.06
N GLN A 55 15.42 13.33 5.13
CA GLN A 55 13.96 13.41 5.06
C GLN A 55 13.37 12.50 3.98
N VAL A 56 14.16 12.13 2.96
CA VAL A 56 13.70 11.33 1.82
C VAL A 56 14.23 9.91 1.90
N GLN A 57 13.32 8.95 1.75
CA GLN A 57 13.61 7.53 1.66
C GLN A 57 12.93 6.95 0.41
N PHE A 58 13.70 6.22 -0.40
CA PHE A 58 13.19 5.42 -1.51
C PHE A 58 13.13 3.96 -1.07
N VAL A 59 12.00 3.29 -1.28
CA VAL A 59 11.79 1.88 -0.94
C VAL A 59 11.34 1.08 -2.18
N SER A 60 11.36 -0.24 -2.09
CA SER A 60 10.91 -1.14 -3.16
C SER A 60 9.38 -1.18 -3.31
N GLU A 61 8.90 -1.80 -4.40
CA GLU A 61 7.51 -2.23 -4.57
C GLU A 61 7.46 -3.77 -4.63
N PRO A 62 6.80 -4.46 -3.69
CA PRO A 62 6.18 -3.94 -2.48
C PRO A 62 7.24 -3.66 -1.38
N CYS A 63 6.81 -3.17 -0.22
CA CYS A 63 7.70 -2.95 0.92
C CYS A 63 6.99 -3.22 2.26
N SER A 64 7.70 -3.82 3.21
CA SER A 64 7.31 -3.83 4.61
C SER A 64 8.17 -2.84 5.39
N LEU A 65 7.57 -1.79 5.94
CA LEU A 65 8.27 -0.68 6.58
C LEU A 65 7.86 -0.55 8.05
N SER A 66 8.83 -0.36 8.94
CA SER A 66 8.57 -0.14 10.37
C SER A 66 8.68 1.34 10.72
N ILE A 67 7.62 1.91 11.30
CA ILE A 67 7.54 3.34 11.64
C ILE A 67 7.16 3.47 13.10
N ASN A 68 8.09 3.93 13.94
CA ASN A 68 7.94 3.91 15.39
C ASN A 68 7.50 2.52 15.93
N GLY A 69 7.96 1.47 15.25
CA GLY A 69 7.64 0.08 15.54
C GLY A 69 6.21 -0.35 15.18
N VAL A 70 5.49 0.43 14.38
CA VAL A 70 4.25 0.02 13.71
C VAL A 70 4.62 -0.54 12.34
N ILE A 71 4.16 -1.75 12.03
CA ILE A 71 4.50 -2.41 10.76
C ILE A 71 3.50 -2.01 9.68
N PHE A 72 4.00 -1.32 8.66
CA PHE A 72 3.29 -0.98 7.45
C PHE A 72 3.60 -2.00 6.36
N GLY A 73 2.55 -2.54 5.74
CA GLY A 73 2.66 -3.21 4.45
C GLY A 73 2.27 -2.24 3.33
N LEU A 74 3.14 -2.12 2.34
CA LEU A 74 3.02 -1.14 1.25
C LEU A 74 3.04 -1.85 -0.08
N THR A 75 2.06 -1.56 -0.92
CA THR A 75 2.07 -1.93 -2.34
C THR A 75 1.41 -0.82 -3.16
N SER A 76 1.89 -0.57 -4.37
CA SER A 76 1.30 0.35 -5.35
C SER A 76 0.48 -0.38 -6.42
N THR A 77 0.67 -1.69 -6.54
CA THR A 77 -0.06 -2.58 -7.45
C THR A 77 -1.54 -2.69 -7.07
N ASP A 78 -2.44 -2.68 -8.06
CA ASP A 78 -3.90 -2.70 -7.83
C ASP A 78 -4.44 -4.10 -7.49
N LEU A 79 -3.81 -4.77 -6.53
CA LEU A 79 -4.11 -6.15 -6.15
C LEU A 79 -5.58 -6.39 -5.79
N LEU A 80 -6.25 -5.40 -5.18
CA LEU A 80 -7.68 -5.48 -4.85
C LEU A 80 -8.55 -5.62 -6.09
N PHE A 81 -8.25 -4.84 -7.14
CA PHE A 81 -8.98 -4.92 -8.40
C PHE A 81 -8.71 -6.26 -9.09
N HIS A 82 -7.46 -6.72 -9.08
CA HIS A 82 -7.05 -7.96 -9.74
C HIS A 82 -7.68 -9.19 -9.08
N LEU A 83 -7.46 -9.38 -7.77
CA LEU A 83 -8.09 -10.48 -7.01
C LEU A 83 -9.61 -10.37 -7.04
N GLY A 84 -10.15 -9.15 -7.01
CA GLY A 84 -11.58 -8.94 -7.10
C GLY A 84 -12.15 -9.50 -8.39
N ALA A 85 -11.51 -9.26 -9.55
CA ALA A 85 -12.00 -9.73 -10.84
C ALA A 85 -12.10 -11.26 -10.94
N GLU A 86 -11.23 -11.98 -10.23
CA GLU A 86 -11.11 -13.45 -10.30
C GLU A 86 -11.74 -14.18 -9.09
N GLU A 87 -12.15 -13.47 -8.02
CA GLU A 87 -12.74 -14.09 -6.83
C GLU A 87 -14.15 -14.66 -7.10
N ILE A 88 -14.35 -15.91 -6.68
CA ILE A 88 -15.67 -16.53 -6.61
C ILE A 88 -16.10 -16.71 -5.15
N SER A 89 -17.40 -16.55 -4.87
CA SER A 89 -17.93 -16.69 -3.52
C SER A 89 -19.26 -17.44 -3.53
N SER A 90 -19.45 -18.32 -2.55
CA SER A 90 -20.72 -19.03 -2.31
C SER A 90 -21.74 -18.20 -1.51
N SER A 91 -21.36 -17.00 -1.06
CA SER A 91 -22.22 -16.17 -0.21
C SER A 91 -23.36 -15.53 -1.01
N SER A 92 -24.60 -15.90 -0.68
CA SER A 92 -25.84 -15.48 -1.34
C SER A 92 -26.45 -14.18 -0.81
N GLY A 93 -25.70 -13.40 -0.03
CA GLY A 93 -26.20 -12.21 0.70
C GLY A 93 -25.22 -11.03 0.76
N THR A 94 -25.44 -10.12 1.72
CA THR A 94 -24.63 -8.91 1.96
C THR A 94 -23.27 -9.24 2.58
N SER A 95 -22.41 -9.92 1.82
CA SER A 95 -21.04 -10.18 2.26
C SER A 95 -20.10 -9.10 1.73
N ASP A 96 -19.22 -8.62 2.60
CA ASP A 96 -18.23 -7.60 2.27
C ASP A 96 -17.09 -8.18 1.43
N ARG A 97 -17.23 -8.04 0.11
CA ARG A 97 -16.27 -8.52 -0.90
C ARG A 97 -14.84 -8.06 -0.60
N PHE A 98 -14.64 -6.79 -0.22
CA PHE A 98 -13.29 -6.27 0.04
C PHE A 98 -12.68 -6.89 1.29
N SER A 99 -13.46 -7.09 2.36
CA SER A 99 -12.96 -7.80 3.55
C SER A 99 -12.56 -9.25 3.23
N ARG A 100 -13.27 -9.95 2.33
CA ARG A 100 -12.86 -11.29 1.89
C ARG A 100 -11.55 -11.27 1.11
N ILE A 101 -11.40 -10.37 0.15
CA ILE A 101 -10.16 -10.21 -0.63
C ILE A 101 -8.98 -9.88 0.28
N LEU A 102 -9.14 -8.92 1.19
CA LEU A 102 -8.11 -8.56 2.18
C LEU A 102 -7.75 -9.75 3.08
N LYS A 103 -8.74 -10.55 3.47
CA LYS A 103 -8.49 -11.80 4.21
C LYS A 103 -7.64 -12.78 3.39
N HIS A 104 -7.87 -12.92 2.09
CA HIS A 104 -7.01 -13.74 1.22
C HIS A 104 -5.57 -13.20 1.21
N ILE A 105 -5.38 -11.90 1.02
CA ILE A 105 -4.04 -11.27 1.02
C ILE A 105 -3.29 -11.57 2.32
N LEU A 106 -3.92 -11.32 3.47
CA LEU A 106 -3.28 -11.49 4.78
C LEU A 106 -2.99 -12.96 5.13
N THR A 107 -3.82 -13.89 4.66
CA THR A 107 -3.67 -15.33 4.96
C THR A 107 -2.73 -16.05 4.00
N GLN A 108 -2.63 -15.59 2.76
CA GLN A 108 -1.69 -16.12 1.76
C GLN A 108 -0.25 -15.63 1.97
N ARG A 109 -0.03 -14.65 2.85
CA ARG A 109 1.29 -14.14 3.25
C ARG A 109 2.14 -13.66 2.07
N SER A 110 1.50 -13.15 1.03
CA SER A 110 2.15 -12.55 -0.13
C SER A 110 1.48 -11.24 -0.49
N TYR A 111 2.28 -10.28 -0.96
CA TYR A 111 1.78 -9.03 -1.54
C TYR A 111 1.12 -9.22 -2.91
N TYR A 112 1.21 -10.40 -3.54
CA TYR A 112 0.45 -10.69 -4.75
C TYR A 112 0.17 -12.20 -4.88
N PRO A 113 -0.87 -12.73 -4.22
CA PRO A 113 -1.15 -14.17 -4.23
C PRO A 113 -1.93 -14.66 -5.47
N LEU A 114 -2.41 -13.77 -6.34
CA LEU A 114 -3.13 -14.17 -7.56
C LEU A 114 -2.14 -14.77 -8.57
N TYR A 115 -2.43 -15.97 -9.06
CA TYR A 115 -1.64 -16.66 -10.07
C TYR A 115 -2.54 -17.44 -11.05
N PRO A 116 -2.35 -17.30 -12.38
CA PRO A 116 -1.47 -16.35 -13.07
C PRO A 116 -1.79 -14.88 -12.74
N PRO A 117 -0.82 -13.95 -12.86
CA PRO A 117 -1.08 -12.55 -12.59
C PRO A 117 -1.97 -11.94 -13.69
N GLN A 118 -2.54 -10.77 -13.43
CA GLN A 118 -3.27 -10.02 -14.47
C GLN A 118 -2.40 -9.84 -15.72
N GLU A 119 -3.02 -9.90 -16.90
CA GLU A 119 -2.37 -9.91 -18.22
C GLU A 119 -1.26 -8.86 -18.39
N ASP A 120 -1.46 -7.63 -17.89
CA ASP A 120 -0.50 -6.52 -18.00
C ASP A 120 0.55 -6.46 -16.87
N MET A 121 0.67 -7.50 -16.05
CA MET A 121 1.58 -7.53 -14.90
C MET A 121 2.69 -8.56 -15.08
N ALA A 122 3.90 -8.06 -15.38
CA ALA A 122 5.11 -8.88 -15.41
C ALA A 122 5.62 -9.16 -13.99
N ILE A 123 5.82 -10.44 -13.67
CA ILE A 123 6.38 -10.88 -12.40
C ILE A 123 7.62 -11.75 -12.65
N ASP A 124 8.74 -11.39 -12.04
CA ASP A 124 9.88 -12.30 -11.86
C ASP A 124 9.66 -13.12 -10.59
N TYR A 125 9.37 -14.42 -10.76
CA TYR A 125 9.03 -15.31 -9.65
C TYR A 125 10.20 -15.65 -8.73
N GLU A 126 11.45 -15.58 -9.22
CA GLU A 126 12.63 -15.81 -8.37
C GLU A 126 12.78 -14.66 -7.38
N THR A 127 12.68 -13.43 -7.88
CA THR A 127 12.68 -12.21 -7.06
C THR A 127 11.43 -12.12 -6.18
N PHE A 128 10.26 -12.49 -6.70
CA PHE A 128 8.99 -12.53 -5.95
C PHE A 128 9.06 -13.39 -4.69
N TYR A 129 9.67 -14.58 -4.79
CA TYR A 129 9.80 -15.50 -3.66
C TYR A 129 10.56 -14.87 -2.48
N VAL A 130 11.54 -14.02 -2.78
CA VAL A 130 12.39 -13.38 -1.77
C VAL A 130 11.79 -12.07 -1.26
N TYR A 131 11.24 -11.23 -2.13
CA TYR A 131 10.93 -9.83 -1.81
C TYR A 131 9.45 -9.47 -1.72
N ALA A 132 8.53 -10.32 -2.19
CA ALA A 132 7.08 -10.05 -2.18
C ALA A 132 6.29 -10.86 -1.13
N GLN A 133 6.97 -11.43 -0.13
CA GLN A 133 6.32 -12.13 0.98
C GLN A 133 6.00 -11.15 2.11
N LEU A 134 4.87 -11.36 2.79
CA LEU A 134 4.54 -10.66 4.03
C LEU A 134 5.34 -11.28 5.17
N PRO A 135 6.28 -10.54 5.81
CA PRO A 135 7.10 -11.11 6.89
C PRO A 135 6.26 -11.40 8.14
N VAL A 136 5.23 -10.59 8.38
CA VAL A 136 4.24 -10.71 9.45
C VAL A 136 2.90 -10.17 8.92
N THR A 137 1.80 -10.42 9.63
CA THR A 137 0.57 -9.66 9.41
C THR A 137 0.83 -8.20 9.79
N PRO A 138 0.80 -7.24 8.85
CA PRO A 138 1.10 -5.84 9.14
C PRO A 138 0.05 -5.25 10.09
N ASP A 139 0.43 -4.23 10.86
CA ASP A 139 -0.52 -3.48 11.66
C ASP A 139 -1.38 -2.57 10.78
N VAL A 140 -0.78 -2.05 9.70
CA VAL A 140 -1.45 -1.24 8.69
C VAL A 140 -1.05 -1.72 7.30
N LEU A 141 -2.02 -2.03 6.44
CA LEU A 141 -1.79 -2.36 5.03
C LEU A 141 -2.30 -1.22 4.16
N ILE A 142 -1.40 -0.54 3.45
CA ILE A 142 -1.78 0.47 2.47
C ILE A 142 -1.83 -0.19 1.09
N ILE A 143 -3.02 -0.22 0.50
CA ILE A 143 -3.32 -0.94 -0.73
C ILE A 143 -4.19 -0.06 -1.66
N PRO A 144 -3.56 0.89 -2.37
CA PRO A 144 -4.23 1.79 -3.30
C PRO A 144 -4.91 1.02 -4.44
N SER A 145 -6.09 1.48 -4.83
CA SER A 145 -6.86 0.87 -5.92
C SER A 145 -7.71 1.90 -6.65
N GLU A 146 -8.02 1.64 -7.92
CA GLU A 146 -9.04 2.37 -8.69
C GLU A 146 -10.45 2.25 -8.06
N LEU A 147 -10.66 1.21 -7.25
CA LEU A 147 -11.87 1.00 -6.46
C LEU A 147 -12.14 2.19 -5.50
N ARG A 148 -13.37 2.23 -4.96
CA ARG A 148 -13.74 3.26 -3.97
C ARG A 148 -12.82 3.16 -2.76
N TYR A 149 -12.35 4.31 -2.27
CA TYR A 149 -11.54 4.40 -1.07
C TYR A 149 -12.27 3.79 0.14
N PHE A 150 -11.52 3.18 1.05
CA PHE A 150 -12.06 2.58 2.27
C PHE A 150 -11.00 2.44 3.36
N VAL A 151 -11.47 2.20 4.59
CA VAL A 151 -10.69 1.72 5.72
C VAL A 151 -11.43 0.53 6.31
N LYS A 152 -10.73 -0.58 6.56
CA LYS A 152 -11.31 -1.80 7.15
C LYS A 152 -10.33 -2.42 8.13
N ASP A 153 -10.82 -2.88 9.27
CA ASP A 153 -10.06 -3.79 10.14
C ASP A 153 -10.34 -5.23 9.69
N VAL A 154 -9.29 -5.93 9.26
CA VAL A 154 -9.37 -7.32 8.82
C VAL A 154 -8.27 -8.10 9.53
N LEU A 155 -8.66 -9.06 10.38
CA LEU A 155 -7.73 -9.89 11.17
C LEU A 155 -6.74 -9.08 12.03
N GLY A 156 -7.17 -7.93 12.56
CA GLY A 156 -6.34 -7.05 13.38
C GLY A 156 -5.34 -6.22 12.58
N CYS A 157 -5.50 -6.15 11.25
CA CYS A 157 -4.76 -5.27 10.35
C CYS A 157 -5.69 -4.15 9.85
N VAL A 158 -5.25 -2.89 10.01
CA VAL A 158 -5.95 -1.74 9.43
C VAL A 158 -5.60 -1.61 7.95
N CYS A 159 -6.49 -2.11 7.09
CA CYS A 159 -6.36 -2.06 5.64
C CYS A 159 -6.93 -0.76 5.10
N VAL A 160 -6.12 0.00 4.37
CA VAL A 160 -6.46 1.33 3.85
C VAL A 160 -6.28 1.34 2.34
N ASN A 161 -7.38 1.52 1.61
CA ASN A 161 -7.34 1.99 0.24
C ASN A 161 -7.56 3.52 0.26
N PRO A 162 -6.51 4.35 0.10
CA PRO A 162 -6.66 5.80 0.06
C PRO A 162 -7.37 6.30 -1.20
N GLY A 163 -7.56 5.44 -2.21
CA GLY A 163 -7.91 5.83 -3.57
C GLY A 163 -6.71 6.41 -4.31
N ARG A 164 -6.97 6.96 -5.49
CA ARG A 164 -5.99 7.72 -6.29
C ARG A 164 -6.10 9.20 -5.95
N LEU A 165 -4.97 9.91 -5.94
CA LEU A 165 -4.95 11.37 -5.70
C LEU A 165 -5.66 12.15 -6.82
N THR A 166 -5.72 11.57 -8.03
CA THR A 166 -6.47 12.09 -9.18
C THR A 166 -7.26 10.94 -9.82
N LYS A 167 -8.45 11.23 -10.35
CA LYS A 167 -9.27 10.28 -11.12
C LYS A 167 -9.71 10.93 -12.43
N GLY A 168 -9.06 10.57 -13.54
CA GLY A 168 -9.26 11.23 -14.82
C GLY A 168 -8.92 12.71 -14.73
N GLN A 169 -9.89 13.58 -15.03
CA GLN A 169 -9.74 15.03 -14.99
C GLN A 169 -10.14 15.67 -13.65
N VAL A 170 -10.46 14.88 -12.63
CA VAL A 170 -11.00 15.36 -11.35
C VAL A 170 -10.06 15.03 -10.19
N GLY A 171 -10.09 15.88 -9.15
CA GLY A 171 -9.42 15.61 -7.88
C GLY A 171 -9.91 14.32 -7.23
N GLY A 172 -8.96 13.57 -6.68
CA GLY A 172 -9.18 12.31 -6.00
C GLY A 172 -9.11 12.44 -4.48
N THR A 173 -8.43 11.49 -3.84
CA THR A 173 -8.35 11.40 -2.38
C THR A 173 -6.95 11.00 -1.91
N PHE A 174 -6.67 11.30 -0.64
CA PHE A 174 -5.53 10.80 0.11
C PHE A 174 -6.00 10.34 1.50
N ALA A 175 -5.15 9.63 2.25
CA ALA A 175 -5.45 9.21 3.61
C ALA A 175 -4.44 9.78 4.61
N ARG A 176 -4.90 10.05 5.83
CA ARG A 176 -4.07 10.38 6.99
C ARG A 176 -4.35 9.41 8.13
N LEU A 177 -3.29 8.99 8.82
CA LEU A 177 -3.36 8.02 9.91
C LEU A 177 -2.80 8.66 11.18
N TYR A 178 -3.46 8.44 12.30
CA TYR A 178 -2.96 8.75 13.63
C TYR A 178 -2.54 7.45 14.31
N LEU A 179 -1.26 7.38 14.64
CA LEU A 179 -0.64 6.21 15.27
C LEU A 179 -0.30 6.52 16.72
N ARG A 180 -0.59 5.58 17.61
CA ARG A 180 -0.14 5.61 19.00
C ARG A 180 0.06 4.18 19.45
N ARG A 181 1.29 3.84 19.83
CA ARG A 181 1.56 2.54 20.44
C ARG A 181 0.89 2.49 21.82
N PRO A 182 0.03 1.50 22.09
CA PRO A 182 -0.59 1.32 23.40
C PRO A 182 0.40 0.82 24.45
N ALA A 183 0.07 1.01 25.73
CA ALA A 183 0.81 0.44 26.85
C ALA A 183 0.63 -1.09 26.89
N VAL A 184 1.62 -1.82 27.41
CA VAL A 184 1.73 -3.29 27.33
C VAL A 184 0.82 -4.03 28.34
N ASP A 185 -0.09 -3.32 29.02
CA ASP A 185 -0.76 -3.81 30.23
C ASP A 185 -2.04 -4.65 29.98
N GLY A 186 -2.19 -5.27 28.81
CA GLY A 186 -3.42 -5.99 28.42
C GLY A 186 -3.20 -7.33 27.72
N VAL A 187 -4.19 -8.23 27.85
CA VAL A 187 -4.20 -9.57 27.23
C VAL A 187 -4.61 -9.53 25.74
N GLU A 188 -5.30 -8.46 25.30
CA GLU A 188 -5.80 -8.31 23.93
C GLU A 188 -4.85 -7.48 23.05
N ARG A 189 -4.77 -7.85 21.75
CA ARG A 189 -4.01 -7.10 20.75
C ARG A 189 -4.67 -5.74 20.53
N GLN A 190 -4.02 -4.68 21.00
CA GLN A 190 -4.44 -3.31 20.73
C GLN A 190 -3.77 -2.81 19.45
N SER A 191 -4.57 -2.36 18.48
CA SER A 191 -4.04 -1.79 17.23
C SER A 191 -3.26 -0.50 17.52
N PRO A 192 -2.03 -0.35 16.99
CA PRO A 192 -1.29 0.89 17.13
C PRO A 192 -1.84 2.02 16.23
N CYS A 193 -2.77 1.73 15.33
CA CYS A 193 -3.47 2.71 14.52
C CYS A 193 -4.76 3.15 15.21
N VAL A 194 -4.79 4.39 15.70
CA VAL A 194 -5.91 4.93 16.51
C VAL A 194 -7.05 5.44 15.62
N ALA A 195 -6.70 6.11 14.52
CA ALA A 195 -7.67 6.68 13.61
C ALA A 195 -7.11 6.78 12.20
N VAL A 196 -7.99 6.63 11.21
CA VAL A 196 -7.69 6.86 9.79
C VAL A 196 -8.77 7.72 9.19
N GLN A 197 -8.38 8.66 8.33
CA GLN A 197 -9.31 9.48 7.58
C GLN A 197 -8.89 9.56 6.11
N VAL A 198 -9.83 9.27 5.21
CA VAL A 198 -9.68 9.55 3.78
C VAL A 198 -10.29 10.92 3.48
N VAL A 199 -9.54 11.77 2.80
CA VAL A 199 -9.86 13.17 2.53
C VAL A 199 -9.75 13.43 1.02
N ARG A 200 -10.65 14.26 0.46
CA ARG A 200 -10.53 14.74 -0.92
C ARG A 200 -9.46 15.81 -1.01
N ILE A 201 -8.70 15.80 -2.11
CA ILE A 201 -7.77 16.89 -2.44
C ILE A 201 -8.48 18.02 -3.17
#